data_AF-A0AAE0MIR9-F1
#
_entry.id   AF-A0AAE0MIR9-F1
#
_cell.length_a   1.000
_cell.length_b   1.000
_cell.length_c   1.000
_cell.angle_alpha   90.00
_cell.angle_beta   90.00
_cell.angle_gamma   90.00
#
_symmetry.space_group_name_H-M   'P 1'
#
loop_
_entity.id
_entity.type
_entity.pdbx_description
1 polymer ?
#
loop_
_entity_poly.entity_id
_entity_poly.type
_entity_poly.pdbx_seq_one_letter_code
_entity_poly.pdbx_strand_id
1 'polypeptide(L)'
;MDEDDAREAQETATVIRRSLKLFNMTKWGFVILRCTYSSQEKWEKLLARLKQRSREYFALAGMPEVYETMAWTVIEDREALDGADYVEGSLRSAQFDWVDEDAQGVQADEWSPCPCPRYFFYLHVDEEGLESGLSEEPETVLGTQGCLTLVRADVVLLNVTFRDEDEEQREEEVVELDEERLLDWRKKVKIHRIIDVYETFIPQGLDRWYYTPVEHGVCLA
;
A
#
# COMPACT_ATOMS: atom_id res chain seq x y z
N MET A 1 4.73 18.28 -17.95
CA MET A 1 4.48 16.84 -17.78
C MET A 1 5.22 16.25 -18.94
N ASP A 2 6.40 15.78 -18.60
CA ASP A 2 7.57 15.81 -19.48
C ASP A 2 7.79 14.41 -20.08
N GLU A 3 8.59 14.29 -21.14
CA GLU A 3 8.87 12.98 -21.79
C GLU A 3 9.44 11.96 -20.79
N ASP A 4 10.11 12.43 -19.74
CA ASP A 4 10.62 11.62 -18.64
C ASP A 4 9.50 11.01 -17.77
N ASP A 5 8.44 11.76 -17.46
CA ASP A 5 7.30 11.27 -16.67
C ASP A 5 6.57 10.12 -17.39
N ALA A 6 6.43 10.26 -18.72
CA ALA A 6 5.78 9.24 -19.54
C ALA A 6 6.64 7.96 -19.65
N ARG A 7 7.96 8.11 -19.71
CA ARG A 7 8.91 7.00 -19.72
C ARG A 7 8.88 6.24 -18.38
N GLU A 8 8.93 6.96 -17.26
CA GLU A 8 8.82 6.38 -15.92
C GLU A 8 7.50 5.60 -15.76
N ALA A 9 6.38 6.22 -16.14
CA ALA A 9 5.07 5.56 -16.09
C ALA A 9 5.00 4.29 -16.95
N GLN A 10 5.65 4.28 -18.11
CA GLN A 10 5.74 3.11 -18.99
C GLN A 10 6.61 1.99 -18.40
N GLU A 11 7.70 2.34 -17.73
CA GLU A 11 8.59 1.39 -17.03
C GLU A 11 7.81 0.67 -15.91
N THR A 12 7.14 1.43 -15.03
CA THR A 12 6.30 0.87 -13.95
C THR A 12 5.15 0.01 -14.49
N ALA A 13 4.42 0.49 -15.49
CA ALA A 13 3.34 -0.28 -16.12
C ALA A 13 3.86 -1.60 -16.73
N THR A 14 5.08 -1.60 -17.27
CA THR A 14 5.73 -2.81 -17.79
C THR A 14 6.09 -3.78 -16.68
N VAL A 15 6.59 -3.30 -15.54
CA VAL A 15 6.88 -4.13 -14.35
C VAL A 15 5.61 -4.81 -13.86
N ILE A 16 4.51 -4.07 -13.71
CA ILE A 16 3.20 -4.59 -13.28
C ILE A 16 2.69 -5.64 -14.29
N ARG A 17 2.69 -5.34 -15.59
CA ARG A 17 2.23 -6.30 -16.61
C ARG A 17 3.06 -7.58 -16.60
N ARG A 18 4.37 -7.47 -16.37
CA ARG A 18 5.28 -8.63 -16.30
C ARG A 18 5.02 -9.46 -15.04
N SER A 19 4.78 -8.82 -13.89
CA SER A 19 4.51 -9.55 -12.65
C SER A 19 3.19 -10.31 -12.71
N LEU A 20 2.13 -9.72 -13.29
CA LEU A 20 0.85 -10.40 -13.53
C LEU A 20 1.05 -11.73 -14.29
N LYS A 21 1.86 -11.71 -15.34
CA LYS A 21 2.17 -12.92 -16.13
C LYS A 21 3.06 -13.90 -15.39
N LEU A 22 4.09 -13.41 -14.69
CA LEU A 22 5.08 -14.25 -14.01
C LEU A 22 4.46 -15.02 -12.85
N PHE A 23 3.60 -14.37 -12.07
CA PHE A 23 2.98 -14.95 -10.88
C PHE A 23 1.56 -15.48 -11.15
N ASN A 24 1.16 -15.57 -12.43
CA ASN A 24 -0.17 -16.00 -12.86
C ASN A 24 -1.32 -15.28 -12.13
N MET A 25 -1.16 -13.98 -11.90
CA MET A 25 -2.15 -13.15 -11.24
C MET A 25 -3.12 -12.56 -12.26
N THR A 26 -4.41 -12.63 -11.95
CA THR A 26 -5.47 -12.03 -12.76
C THR A 26 -5.71 -10.56 -12.42
N LYS A 27 -5.31 -10.12 -11.21
CA LYS A 27 -5.53 -8.77 -10.69
C LYS A 27 -4.32 -8.23 -9.95
N TRP A 28 -4.19 -6.91 -9.94
CA TRP A 28 -3.27 -6.16 -9.09
C TRP A 28 -4.01 -4.93 -8.52
N GLY A 29 -3.38 -4.13 -7.68
CA GLY A 29 -3.97 -2.87 -7.19
C GLY A 29 -3.84 -2.70 -5.68
N PHE A 30 -4.78 -1.98 -5.07
CA PHE A 30 -4.67 -1.62 -3.66
C PHE A 30 -5.92 -2.04 -2.90
N VAL A 31 -5.69 -2.40 -1.64
CA VAL A 31 -6.74 -2.54 -0.65
C VAL A 31 -6.82 -1.22 0.12
N ILE A 32 -8.03 -0.72 0.32
CA ILE A 32 -8.31 0.52 1.05
C ILE A 32 -9.20 0.18 2.23
N LEU A 33 -8.72 0.47 3.44
CA LEU A 33 -9.53 0.43 4.64
C LEU A 33 -10.06 1.84 4.92
N ARG A 34 -11.38 1.97 4.95
CA ARG A 34 -12.03 3.20 5.38
C ARG A 34 -12.11 3.22 6.90
N CYS A 35 -11.30 4.06 7.52
CA CYS A 35 -11.21 4.19 8.98
C CYS A 35 -11.84 5.48 9.52
N THR A 36 -12.37 6.33 8.63
CA THR A 36 -13.21 7.48 9.00
C THR A 36 -14.53 7.47 8.24
N TYR A 37 -15.59 7.83 8.96
CA TYR A 37 -16.94 7.92 8.43
C TYR A 37 -17.58 9.30 8.64
N SER A 38 -16.76 10.31 8.94
CA SER A 38 -17.17 11.70 9.20
C SER A 38 -17.89 12.34 8.01
N SER A 39 -17.49 12.01 6.78
CA SER A 39 -18.08 12.57 5.55
C SER A 39 -18.09 11.57 4.40
N GLN A 40 -19.29 11.23 3.92
CA GLN A 40 -19.48 10.42 2.72
C GLN A 40 -19.04 11.15 1.44
N GLU A 41 -19.31 12.46 1.36
CA GLU A 41 -18.96 13.27 0.20
C GLU A 41 -17.44 13.35 0.00
N LYS A 42 -16.68 13.59 1.07
CA LYS A 42 -15.21 13.62 1.00
C LYS A 42 -14.65 12.27 0.60
N TRP A 43 -15.19 11.20 1.17
CA TRP A 43 -14.78 9.84 0.83
C TRP A 43 -14.98 9.51 -0.65
N GLU A 44 -16.15 9.81 -1.20
CA GLU A 44 -16.44 9.59 -2.62
C GLU A 44 -15.51 10.39 -3.54
N LYS A 45 -15.20 11.64 -3.15
CA LYS A 45 -14.24 12.48 -3.87
C LYS A 45 -12.82 11.88 -3.85
N LEU A 46 -12.38 11.34 -2.71
CA LEU A 46 -11.06 10.72 -2.60
C LEU A 46 -10.96 9.48 -3.49
N LEU A 47 -11.95 8.59 -3.43
CA LEU A 47 -12.00 7.39 -4.27
C LEU A 47 -12.05 7.74 -5.76
N ALA A 48 -12.83 8.76 -6.14
CA ALA A 48 -12.88 9.25 -7.52
C ALA A 48 -11.51 9.78 -7.97
N ARG A 49 -10.82 10.56 -7.11
CA ARG A 49 -9.48 11.10 -7.38
C ARG A 49 -8.45 9.99 -7.56
N LEU A 50 -8.44 8.97 -6.70
CA LEU A 50 -7.56 7.81 -6.83
C LEU A 50 -7.75 7.09 -8.16
N LYS A 51 -9.00 6.72 -8.48
CA LYS A 51 -9.34 6.01 -9.71
C LYS A 51 -9.01 6.83 -10.96
N GLN A 52 -9.34 8.12 -10.95
CA GLN A 52 -9.05 9.02 -12.06
C GLN A 52 -7.54 9.14 -12.29
N ARG A 53 -6.76 9.39 -11.23
CA ARG A 53 -5.30 9.53 -11.33
C ARG A 53 -4.62 8.26 -11.83
N SER A 54 -5.04 7.09 -11.35
CA SER A 54 -4.51 5.83 -11.88
C SER A 54 -4.89 5.63 -13.34
N ARG A 55 -6.11 5.96 -13.75
CA ARG A 55 -6.50 5.88 -15.17
C ARG A 55 -5.65 6.80 -16.05
N GLU A 56 -5.43 8.04 -15.61
CA GLU A 56 -4.58 9.01 -16.31
C GLU A 56 -3.12 8.52 -16.41
N TYR A 57 -2.60 7.92 -15.34
CA TYR A 57 -1.25 7.33 -15.31
C TYR A 57 -1.08 6.26 -16.40
N PHE A 58 -1.99 5.30 -16.52
CA PHE A 58 -1.88 4.24 -17.54
C PHE A 58 -2.19 4.72 -18.95
N ALA A 59 -3.01 5.77 -19.09
CA ALA A 59 -3.19 6.43 -20.38
C ALA A 59 -1.88 7.11 -20.83
N LEU A 60 -1.17 7.77 -19.92
CA LEU A 60 0.13 8.38 -20.18
C LEU A 60 1.20 7.31 -20.51
N ALA A 61 1.23 6.21 -19.77
CA ALA A 61 2.11 5.07 -20.01
C ALA A 61 1.85 4.36 -21.36
N GLY A 62 0.74 4.67 -22.04
CA GLY A 62 0.31 3.99 -23.26
C GLY A 62 -0.11 2.53 -23.04
N MET A 63 -0.51 2.18 -21.81
CA MET A 63 -0.82 0.81 -21.39
C MET A 63 -2.16 0.72 -20.64
N PRO A 64 -3.28 1.18 -21.24
CA PRO A 64 -4.59 1.17 -20.58
C PRO A 64 -5.08 -0.22 -20.22
N GLU A 65 -4.63 -1.28 -20.92
CA GLU A 65 -4.98 -2.66 -20.63
C GLU A 65 -4.47 -3.14 -19.27
N VAL A 66 -3.40 -2.53 -18.74
CA VAL A 66 -2.91 -2.85 -17.39
C VAL A 66 -3.81 -2.23 -16.33
N TYR A 67 -4.39 -1.06 -16.59
CA TYR A 67 -5.39 -0.47 -15.69
C TYR A 67 -6.68 -1.32 -15.63
N GLU A 68 -7.05 -2.00 -16.72
CA GLU A 68 -8.26 -2.86 -16.75
C GLU A 68 -8.16 -4.06 -15.79
N THR A 69 -6.95 -4.51 -15.46
CA THR A 69 -6.71 -5.58 -14.47
C THR A 69 -6.50 -5.03 -13.05
N MET A 70 -6.58 -3.71 -12.86
CA MET A 70 -6.45 -3.07 -11.56
C MET A 70 -7.74 -3.21 -10.75
N ALA A 71 -7.60 -3.66 -9.51
CA ALA A 71 -8.67 -3.82 -8.54
C ALA A 71 -8.47 -2.88 -7.35
N TRP A 72 -9.41 -1.96 -7.17
CA TRP A 72 -9.59 -1.19 -5.94
C TRP A 72 -10.49 -1.96 -4.99
N THR A 73 -9.92 -2.68 -4.03
CA THR A 73 -10.69 -3.39 -3.01
C THR A 73 -10.92 -2.44 -1.85
N VAL A 74 -12.15 -1.98 -1.70
CA VAL A 74 -12.53 -1.03 -0.66
C VAL A 74 -13.28 -1.77 0.43
N ILE A 75 -12.87 -1.60 1.68
CA ILE A 75 -13.49 -2.24 2.82
C ILE A 75 -14.07 -1.16 3.72
N GLU A 76 -15.38 -1.25 3.84
CA GLU A 76 -16.22 -0.32 4.59
C GLU A 76 -17.03 -1.13 5.58
N ASP A 77 -16.49 -1.30 6.78
CA ASP A 77 -17.17 -1.87 7.93
C ASP A 77 -17.12 -0.84 9.05
N ARG A 78 -18.14 0.03 9.11
CA ARG A 78 -18.17 1.13 10.08
C ARG A 78 -18.10 0.63 11.52
N GLU A 79 -18.73 -0.50 11.84
CA GLU A 79 -18.75 -1.01 13.21
C GLU A 79 -17.36 -1.48 13.65
N ALA A 80 -16.56 -2.00 12.72
CA ALA A 80 -15.22 -2.51 13.00
C ALA A 80 -14.08 -1.53 12.71
N LEU A 81 -14.29 -0.53 11.86
CA LEU A 81 -13.21 0.31 11.32
C LEU A 81 -13.30 1.79 11.70
N ASP A 82 -14.43 2.30 12.21
CA ASP A 82 -14.53 3.72 12.56
C ASP A 82 -13.59 4.06 13.73
N GLY A 83 -12.54 4.82 13.42
CA GLY A 83 -11.46 5.11 14.36
C GLY A 83 -10.48 3.96 14.61
N ALA A 84 -10.52 2.89 13.80
CA ALA A 84 -9.67 1.73 14.01
C ALA A 84 -8.19 2.06 13.83
N ASP A 85 -7.38 1.51 14.73
CA ASP A 85 -5.94 1.62 14.64
C ASP A 85 -5.34 0.69 13.57
N TYR A 86 -4.01 0.67 13.47
CA TYR A 86 -3.31 -0.13 12.48
C TYR A 86 -3.33 -1.63 12.78
N VAL A 87 -3.40 -2.02 14.07
CA VAL A 87 -3.49 -3.42 14.48
C VAL A 87 -4.86 -3.96 14.11
N GLU A 88 -5.93 -3.25 14.49
CA GLU A 88 -7.31 -3.58 14.13
C GLU A 88 -7.47 -3.63 12.61
N GLY A 89 -6.94 -2.62 11.91
CA GLY A 89 -6.90 -2.59 10.44
C GLY A 89 -6.18 -3.79 9.84
N SER A 90 -5.03 -4.19 10.39
CA SER A 90 -4.24 -5.33 9.90
C SER A 90 -4.88 -6.68 10.21
N LEU A 91 -5.58 -6.81 11.34
CA LEU A 91 -6.37 -8.01 11.64
C LEU A 91 -7.54 -8.15 10.68
N ARG A 92 -8.24 -7.04 10.41
CA ARG A 92 -9.28 -7.02 9.39
C ARG A 92 -8.70 -7.33 8.02
N SER A 93 -7.54 -6.76 7.69
CA SER A 93 -6.91 -6.99 6.40
C SER A 93 -6.63 -8.46 6.13
N ALA A 94 -6.14 -9.17 7.13
CA ALA A 94 -5.88 -10.60 7.07
C ALA A 94 -7.14 -11.47 7.06
N GLN A 95 -8.25 -11.01 7.65
CA GLN A 95 -9.52 -11.76 7.72
C GLN A 95 -10.30 -11.73 6.41
N PHE A 96 -10.13 -10.68 5.61
CA PHE A 96 -10.72 -10.66 4.29
C PHE A 96 -9.85 -11.49 3.35
N ASP A 97 -10.38 -12.64 2.92
CA ASP A 97 -9.84 -13.49 1.83
C ASP A 97 -9.89 -12.75 0.47
N TRP A 98 -9.30 -11.55 0.39
CA TRP A 98 -9.16 -10.77 -0.85
C TRP A 98 -8.01 -11.26 -1.73
N VAL A 99 -7.27 -12.26 -1.25
CA VAL A 99 -6.32 -13.03 -2.04
C VAL A 99 -7.19 -13.93 -2.91
N ASP A 100 -7.34 -13.56 -4.19
CA ASP A 100 -8.17 -14.29 -5.15
C ASP A 100 -7.99 -15.80 -4.99
N GLU A 101 -9.08 -16.56 -5.04
CA GLU A 101 -9.03 -18.03 -5.18
C GLU A 101 -8.15 -18.45 -6.38
N ASP A 102 -7.95 -17.57 -7.37
CA ASP A 102 -7.04 -17.75 -8.52
C ASP A 102 -5.55 -17.90 -8.12
N ALA A 103 -5.13 -17.39 -6.95
CA ALA A 103 -3.76 -17.58 -6.45
C ALA A 103 -3.47 -19.04 -6.06
N GLN A 104 -4.51 -19.89 -5.90
CA GLN A 104 -4.35 -21.33 -5.63
C GLN A 104 -3.77 -22.12 -6.81
N GLY A 105 -3.63 -21.51 -8.00
CA GLY A 105 -2.98 -22.11 -9.15
C GLY A 105 -1.46 -21.95 -9.16
N VAL A 106 -0.89 -21.10 -8.31
CA VAL A 106 0.56 -21.07 -8.08
C VAL A 106 0.85 -22.28 -7.22
N GLN A 107 1.43 -23.34 -7.80
CA GLN A 107 2.09 -24.33 -6.97
C GLN A 107 3.05 -23.54 -6.10
N ALA A 108 2.77 -23.48 -4.80
CA ALA A 108 3.72 -23.01 -3.82
C ALA A 108 4.90 -23.99 -3.85
N ASP A 109 5.79 -23.81 -4.81
CA ASP A 109 7.18 -24.16 -4.62
C ASP A 109 7.63 -23.37 -3.39
N GLU A 110 7.69 -24.11 -2.29
CA GLU A 110 8.24 -23.75 -0.99
C GLU A 110 9.24 -22.58 -1.13
N TRP A 111 8.86 -21.42 -0.56
CA TRP A 111 9.68 -20.24 -0.24
C TRP A 111 9.61 -18.94 -1.04
N SER A 112 8.79 -18.76 -2.08
CA SER A 112 8.61 -17.41 -2.64
C SER A 112 7.16 -16.96 -2.62
N PRO A 113 6.68 -16.32 -1.52
CA PRO A 113 5.40 -15.64 -1.58
C PRO A 113 5.47 -14.64 -2.75
N CYS A 114 4.44 -14.65 -3.60
CA CYS A 114 4.32 -13.67 -4.68
C CYS A 114 4.56 -12.27 -4.09
N PRO A 115 5.62 -11.53 -4.49
CA PRO A 115 5.98 -10.25 -3.89
C PRO A 115 5.04 -9.13 -4.37
N CYS A 116 3.77 -9.45 -4.62
CA CYS A 116 2.79 -8.49 -5.07
C CYS A 116 2.38 -7.59 -3.90
N PRO A 117 2.58 -6.27 -4.00
CA PRO A 117 2.24 -5.34 -2.93
C PRO A 117 0.79 -5.47 -2.44
N ARG A 118 -0.15 -5.86 -3.32
CA ARG A 118 -1.56 -6.08 -3.00
C ARG A 118 -1.80 -6.97 -1.77
N TYR A 119 -0.93 -7.96 -1.52
CA TYR A 119 -1.13 -8.95 -0.46
C TYR A 119 -0.47 -8.57 0.88
N PHE A 120 0.43 -7.59 0.87
CA PHE A 120 1.20 -7.18 2.06
C PHE A 120 0.82 -5.78 2.54
N PHE A 121 0.32 -4.94 1.63
CA PHE A 121 0.03 -3.55 1.93
C PHE A 121 -1.45 -3.19 1.77
N TYR A 122 -1.92 -2.30 2.64
CA TYR A 122 -3.20 -1.63 2.49
C TYR A 122 -3.05 -0.13 2.71
N LEU A 123 -4.00 0.64 2.18
CA LEU A 123 -4.16 2.06 2.45
C LEU A 123 -5.06 2.23 3.66
N HIS A 124 -4.51 2.77 4.74
CA HIS A 124 -5.27 3.20 5.91
C HIS A 124 -5.73 4.64 5.70
N VAL A 125 -7.05 4.85 5.64
CA VAL A 125 -7.64 6.17 5.44
C VAL A 125 -8.43 6.57 6.68
N ASP A 126 -7.74 7.27 7.58
CA ASP A 126 -8.32 8.00 8.71
C ASP A 126 -8.73 9.43 8.30
N GLU A 127 -9.17 10.23 9.27
CA GLU A 127 -9.57 11.62 9.02
C GLU A 127 -8.41 12.45 8.44
N GLU A 128 -7.18 12.26 8.95
CA GLU A 128 -6.01 12.99 8.45
C GLU A 128 -5.71 12.63 6.99
N GLY A 129 -5.73 11.33 6.65
CA GLY A 129 -5.54 10.84 5.29
C GLY A 129 -6.63 11.30 4.33
N LEU A 130 -7.88 11.38 4.80
CA LEU A 130 -9.00 11.86 4.00
C LEU A 130 -8.86 13.36 3.66
N GLU A 131 -8.56 14.20 4.65
CA GLU A 131 -8.33 15.64 4.41
C GLU A 131 -7.07 15.87 3.57
N SER A 132 -5.98 15.19 3.89
CA SER A 132 -4.71 15.33 3.16
C SER A 132 -4.87 14.92 1.71
N GLY A 133 -5.49 13.77 1.44
CA GLY A 133 -5.69 13.26 0.07
C GLY A 133 -6.54 14.16 -0.81
N LEU A 134 -7.41 14.98 -0.22
CA LEU A 134 -8.23 15.95 -0.93
C LEU A 134 -7.58 17.32 -1.08
N SER A 135 -6.48 17.60 -0.36
CA SER A 135 -5.79 18.88 -0.48
C SER A 135 -5.36 19.14 -1.92
N GLU A 136 -5.65 20.37 -2.38
CA GLU A 136 -5.21 20.92 -3.67
C GLU A 136 -4.14 22.01 -3.48
N GLU A 137 -3.69 22.22 -2.24
CA GLU A 137 -2.71 23.25 -1.93
C GLU A 137 -1.34 22.94 -2.56
N PRO A 138 -0.61 23.96 -3.04
CA PRO A 138 0.73 23.80 -3.58
C PRO A 138 1.67 23.26 -2.50
N GLU A 139 2.66 22.45 -2.90
CA GLU A 139 3.56 21.63 -2.04
C GLU A 139 4.40 22.39 -0.98
N THR A 140 4.13 23.68 -0.76
CA THR A 140 5.08 24.65 -0.21
C THR A 140 5.13 24.76 1.31
N VAL A 141 4.27 24.06 2.08
CA VAL A 141 4.23 24.29 3.55
C VAL A 141 4.73 23.10 4.38
N LEU A 142 4.46 21.84 4.03
CA LEU A 142 4.86 20.68 4.86
C LEU A 142 5.13 19.36 4.13
N GLY A 143 5.12 19.31 2.79
CA GLY A 143 5.42 18.09 2.01
C GLY A 143 4.45 16.89 2.18
N THR A 144 3.59 16.89 3.19
CA THR A 144 2.69 15.80 3.61
C THR A 144 1.26 15.93 3.10
N GLN A 145 0.96 16.95 2.29
CA GLN A 145 -0.34 17.14 1.65
C GLN A 145 -0.50 16.19 0.45
N GLY A 146 -1.73 15.76 0.16
CA GLY A 146 -2.01 14.81 -0.92
C GLY A 146 -1.51 13.39 -0.65
N CYS A 147 -1.30 13.04 0.62
CA CYS A 147 -0.72 11.77 1.03
C CYS A 147 -1.76 10.84 1.65
N LEU A 148 -1.55 9.53 1.45
CA LEU A 148 -2.25 8.46 2.14
C LEU A 148 -1.26 7.61 2.94
N THR A 149 -1.74 6.94 3.98
CA THR A 149 -0.91 6.05 4.79
C THR A 149 -0.92 4.65 4.19
N LEU A 150 0.21 4.23 3.64
CA LEU A 150 0.46 2.85 3.21
C LEU A 150 0.97 2.06 4.41
N VAL A 151 0.30 0.96 4.74
CA VAL A 151 0.63 0.12 5.91
C VAL A 151 1.01 -1.27 5.44
N ARG A 152 2.08 -1.83 6.03
CA ARG A 152 2.54 -3.20 5.80
C ARG A 152 1.94 -4.13 6.86
N ALA A 153 0.88 -4.85 6.50
CA ALA A 153 0.04 -5.59 7.44
C ALA A 153 0.80 -6.73 8.16
N ASP A 154 1.65 -7.47 7.45
CA ASP A 154 2.43 -8.57 8.01
C ASP A 154 3.36 -8.10 9.13
N VAL A 155 4.00 -6.94 8.95
CA VAL A 155 4.90 -6.36 9.98
C VAL A 155 4.10 -5.86 11.19
N VAL A 156 2.91 -5.27 10.99
CA VAL A 156 2.05 -4.89 12.12
C VAL A 156 1.69 -6.11 12.96
N LEU A 157 1.26 -7.20 12.32
CA LEU A 157 0.83 -8.41 13.03
C LEU A 157 1.99 -9.11 13.72
N LEU A 158 3.17 -9.19 13.09
CA LEU A 158 4.38 -9.72 13.71
C LEU A 158 4.77 -8.93 14.97
N ASN A 159 4.67 -7.60 14.93
CA ASN A 159 4.99 -6.77 16.08
C ASN A 159 4.05 -6.99 17.27
N VAL A 160 2.80 -7.36 17.02
CA VAL A 160 1.85 -7.73 18.08
C VAL A 160 2.23 -9.08 18.67
N THR A 161 2.48 -10.09 17.81
CA THR A 161 2.85 -11.43 18.29
C THR A 161 4.13 -11.44 19.12
N PHE A 162 5.17 -10.69 18.70
CA PHE A 162 6.41 -10.60 19.47
C PHE A 162 6.21 -9.92 20.84
N ARG A 163 5.37 -8.89 20.92
CA ARG A 163 5.06 -8.22 22.20
C ARG A 163 4.32 -9.12 23.18
N ASP A 164 3.40 -9.94 22.68
CA ASP A 164 2.65 -10.89 23.51
C ASP A 164 3.57 -12.01 24.04
N GLU A 165 4.53 -12.46 23.24
CA GLU A 165 5.53 -13.48 23.65
C GLU A 165 6.57 -12.94 24.64
N ASP A 166 7.02 -11.68 24.48
CA ASP A 166 7.96 -11.01 25.39
C ASP A 166 7.37 -10.71 26.78
N GLU A 167 6.04 -10.55 26.90
CA GLU A 167 5.37 -10.44 28.21
C GLU A 167 5.35 -11.78 28.98
N GLU A 168 5.39 -12.92 28.28
CA GLU A 168 5.46 -14.26 28.90
C GLU A 168 6.88 -14.75 29.18
N GLN A 169 7.91 -14.26 28.47
CA GLN A 169 9.30 -14.71 28.62
C GLN A 169 10.28 -13.54 28.80
N ARG A 170 10.43 -13.05 30.03
CA ARG A 170 11.61 -12.26 30.42
C ARG A 170 12.82 -13.18 30.59
N GLU A 171 13.65 -13.32 29.55
CA GLU A 171 15.11 -13.53 29.64
C GLU A 171 15.79 -13.24 28.28
N GLU A 172 16.50 -12.10 28.24
CA GLU A 172 17.58 -11.61 27.35
C GLU A 172 17.89 -12.32 26.01
N GLU A 173 17.72 -11.60 24.88
CA GLU A 173 18.79 -11.32 23.90
C GLU A 173 18.37 -10.15 22.97
N VAL A 174 18.80 -8.92 23.29
CA VAL A 174 18.59 -7.75 22.41
C VAL A 174 19.56 -7.86 21.23
N VAL A 175 19.07 -8.32 20.08
CA VAL A 175 19.81 -8.17 18.83
C VAL A 175 19.71 -6.70 18.44
N GLU A 176 20.79 -5.93 18.62
CA GLU A 176 20.95 -4.55 18.12
C GLU A 176 20.98 -4.52 16.57
N LEU A 177 19.88 -4.91 15.93
CA LEU A 177 19.46 -4.36 14.65
C LEU A 177 18.62 -3.14 15.00
N ASP A 178 18.83 -2.03 14.30
CA ASP A 178 18.15 -0.74 14.47
C ASP A 178 16.62 -0.94 14.60
N GLU A 179 16.12 -1.19 15.83
CA GLU A 179 14.75 -1.68 16.11
C GLU A 179 13.70 -0.72 15.54
N GLU A 180 14.07 0.56 15.48
CA GLU A 180 13.26 1.63 14.90
C GLU A 180 12.93 1.41 13.41
N ARG A 181 13.82 0.75 12.65
CA ARG A 181 13.60 0.45 11.22
C ARG A 181 12.83 -0.84 11.01
N LEU A 182 13.04 -1.87 11.84
CA LEU A 182 12.30 -3.13 11.75
C LEU A 182 10.82 -2.95 12.15
N LEU A 183 10.54 -1.94 12.99
CA LEU A 183 9.20 -1.49 13.37
C LEU A 183 8.59 -0.46 12.39
N ASP A 184 9.22 -0.16 11.26
CA ASP A 184 8.60 0.70 10.25
C ASP A 184 7.49 -0.08 9.55
N TRP A 185 6.24 0.08 9.98
CA TRP A 185 5.07 -0.57 9.41
C TRP A 185 4.18 0.39 8.61
N ARG A 186 4.48 1.69 8.58
CA ARG A 186 3.71 2.68 7.79
C ARG A 186 4.57 3.73 7.10
N LYS A 187 4.18 4.09 5.88
CA LYS A 187 4.75 5.24 5.16
C LYS A 187 3.63 6.08 4.57
N LYS A 188 3.81 7.41 4.56
CA LYS A 188 2.93 8.29 3.78
C LYS A 188 3.34 8.23 2.32
N VAL A 189 2.39 8.08 1.40
CA VAL A 189 2.63 8.01 -0.05
C VAL A 189 1.76 9.05 -0.74
N LYS A 190 2.33 9.81 -1.68
CA LYS A 190 1.56 10.77 -2.47
C LYS A 190 0.61 10.03 -3.41
N ILE A 191 -0.63 10.52 -3.54
CA ILE A 191 -1.64 9.91 -4.41
C ILE A 191 -1.15 9.74 -5.86
N HIS A 192 -0.36 10.69 -6.38
CA HIS A 192 0.15 10.61 -7.75
C HIS A 192 1.32 9.65 -7.94
N ARG A 193 1.97 9.21 -6.86
CA ARG A 193 3.09 8.25 -6.84
C ARG A 193 2.67 6.86 -6.37
N ILE A 194 1.40 6.66 -6.04
CA ILE A 194 0.95 5.41 -5.43
C ILE A 194 1.21 4.19 -6.32
N ILE A 195 1.21 4.33 -7.64
CA ILE A 195 1.49 3.24 -8.58
C ILE A 195 2.97 2.84 -8.56
N ASP A 196 3.88 3.79 -8.32
CA ASP A 196 5.33 3.59 -8.35
C ASP A 196 5.83 2.69 -7.18
N VAL A 197 4.99 2.53 -6.16
CA VAL A 197 5.10 1.49 -5.11
C VAL A 197 5.32 0.09 -5.71
N TYR A 198 4.66 -0.22 -6.82
CA TYR A 198 4.81 -1.51 -7.51
C TYR A 198 6.18 -1.67 -8.18
N GLU A 199 6.72 -0.59 -8.76
CA GLU A 199 8.08 -0.59 -9.31
C GLU A 199 9.12 -0.76 -8.21
N THR A 200 8.88 -0.15 -7.05
CA THR A 200 9.82 -0.24 -5.92
C THR A 200 9.91 -1.67 -5.36
N PHE A 201 8.77 -2.34 -5.15
CA PHE A 201 8.73 -3.58 -4.37
C PHE A 201 8.75 -4.88 -5.18
N ILE A 202 8.23 -4.90 -6.41
CA ILE A 202 8.20 -6.14 -7.21
C ILE A 202 9.62 -6.61 -7.62
N PRO A 203 10.50 -5.76 -8.17
CA PRO A 203 11.80 -6.20 -8.67
C PRO A 203 12.82 -6.44 -7.55
N GLN A 204 12.69 -5.71 -6.43
CA GLN A 204 13.68 -5.67 -5.35
C GLN A 204 13.26 -6.48 -4.12
N GLY A 205 12.01 -6.95 -4.08
CA GLY A 205 11.43 -7.62 -2.93
C GLY A 205 10.86 -6.64 -1.90
N LEU A 206 10.04 -7.19 -0.99
CA LEU A 206 9.35 -6.41 0.05
C LEU A 206 10.33 -5.80 1.07
N ASP A 207 11.53 -6.37 1.23
CA ASP A 207 12.57 -5.83 2.11
C ASP A 207 13.04 -4.44 1.69
N ARG A 208 12.83 -4.06 0.42
CA ARG A 208 13.12 -2.71 -0.06
C ARG A 208 12.35 -1.65 0.74
N TRP A 209 11.21 -2.00 1.33
CA TRP A 209 10.45 -1.17 2.25
C TRP A 209 11.32 -0.45 3.30
N TYR A 210 12.25 -1.17 3.94
CA TYR A 210 13.11 -0.62 4.99
C TYR A 210 14.18 0.34 4.48
N TYR A 211 14.43 0.32 3.17
CA TYR A 211 15.42 1.15 2.49
C TYR A 211 14.79 2.21 1.59
N THR A 212 13.47 2.26 1.48
CA THR A 212 12.79 3.29 0.69
C THR A 212 13.00 4.66 1.36
N PRO A 213 13.60 5.63 0.65
CA PRO A 213 13.88 6.93 1.23
C PRO A 213 12.59 7.67 1.55
N VAL A 214 12.62 8.39 2.66
CA VAL A 214 11.50 9.18 3.17
C VAL A 214 11.98 10.61 3.32
N GLU A 215 11.28 11.55 2.71
CA GLU A 215 11.53 12.99 2.82
C GLU A 215 10.33 13.65 3.52
N HIS A 216 10.58 14.37 4.61
CA HIS A 216 9.52 14.99 5.42
C HIS A 216 8.39 14.01 5.86
N GLY A 217 8.73 12.73 6.07
CA GLY A 217 7.76 11.69 6.44
C GLY A 217 6.97 11.08 5.27
N VAL A 218 7.29 11.46 4.02
CA VAL A 218 6.67 10.94 2.80
C VAL A 218 7.64 10.08 2.02
N CYS A 219 7.17 8.92 1.60
CA CYS A 219 7.87 7.96 0.77
C CYS A 219 8.15 8.55 -0.61
N LEU A 220 9.41 8.47 -1.07
CA LEU A 220 9.83 8.85 -2.43
C LEU A 220 9.75 7.66 -3.41
N ALA A 221 8.84 6.72 -3.14
CA ALA A 221 8.56 5.61 -4.05
C ALA A 221 8.01 6.11 -5.38
#